data_AF-G1X113-F1
#
_entry.id   AF-G1X113-F1
#
_cell.length_a   1.000
_cell.length_b   1.000
_cell.length_c   1.000
_cell.angle_alpha   90.00
_cell.angle_beta   90.00
_cell.angle_gamma   90.00
#
_symmetry.space_group_name_H-M   'P 1'
#
loop_
_entity.id
_entity.type
_entity.pdbx_description
1 polymer ?
#
loop_
_entity_poly.entity_id
_entity_poly.type
_entity_poly.pdbx_seq_one_letter_code
_entity_poly.pdbx_strand_id
1 'polypeptide(L)'
;MYMPTSRSLLTTFASAILASSLVQAASNMVPDYEVKLLMNPTVVLGTDNKLTPTVLSTFGMPTTVTKMNVQFLDKNNKEIYNAGWSPRIRKTEGESDFELTYKKRYPVTGGDIDAALTTANTEGFDSSDTNYDA
;
A
#
# COMPACT_ATOMS: atom_id res chain seq x y z
N MET A 1 -23.13 70.99 -40.38
CA MET A 1 -23.38 70.83 -38.94
C MET A 1 -23.65 69.36 -38.68
N TYR A 2 -23.09 68.83 -37.58
CA TYR A 2 -23.13 67.44 -37.09
C TYR A 2 -22.00 66.49 -37.57
N MET A 3 -20.94 66.41 -36.75
CA MET A 3 -19.98 65.29 -36.73
C MET A 3 -20.51 64.20 -35.79
N PRO A 4 -20.37 62.90 -36.09
CA PRO A 4 -20.48 61.87 -35.07
C PRO A 4 -19.10 61.60 -34.45
N THR A 5 -19.02 61.87 -33.15
CA THR A 5 -17.89 61.61 -32.26
C THR A 5 -17.73 60.10 -32.05
N SER A 6 -16.58 59.53 -32.41
CA SER A 6 -16.27 58.13 -32.08
C SER A 6 -16.00 58.02 -30.58
N ARG A 7 -16.88 57.34 -29.85
CA ARG A 7 -16.59 56.92 -28.47
C ARG A 7 -15.85 55.59 -28.52
N SER A 8 -14.54 55.65 -28.35
CA SER A 8 -13.71 54.47 -28.07
C SER A 8 -14.08 53.93 -26.68
N LEU A 9 -14.75 52.78 -26.62
CA LEU A 9 -14.85 52.01 -25.38
C LEU A 9 -13.51 51.30 -25.16
N LEU A 10 -12.71 51.78 -24.20
CA LEU A 10 -11.67 50.94 -23.60
C LEU A 10 -12.36 49.97 -22.64
N THR A 11 -12.44 48.71 -23.05
CA THR A 11 -12.85 47.60 -22.18
C THR A 11 -11.59 47.08 -21.49
N THR A 12 -11.42 47.37 -20.20
CA THR A 12 -10.36 46.80 -19.37
C THR A 12 -10.70 45.35 -19.03
N PHE A 13 -9.96 44.40 -19.59
CA PHE A 13 -9.98 43.01 -19.16
C PHE A 13 -9.18 42.87 -17.86
N ALA A 14 -9.86 42.74 -16.72
CA ALA A 14 -9.22 42.31 -15.47
C ALA A 14 -9.02 40.79 -15.53
N SER A 15 -7.79 40.33 -15.80
CA SER A 15 -7.41 38.93 -15.68
C SER A 15 -7.19 38.59 -14.21
N ALA A 16 -8.08 37.79 -13.62
CA ALA A 16 -7.85 37.19 -12.30
C ALA A 16 -6.81 36.07 -12.45
N ILE A 17 -5.59 36.31 -11.98
CA ILE A 17 -4.57 35.27 -11.84
C ILE A 17 -4.96 34.43 -10.63
N LEU A 18 -5.60 33.28 -10.88
CA LEU A 18 -5.76 32.24 -9.87
C LEU A 18 -4.35 31.74 -9.53
N ALA A 19 -3.85 32.08 -8.34
CA ALA A 19 -2.62 31.50 -7.82
C ALA A 19 -2.86 30.02 -7.58
N SER A 20 -2.46 29.19 -8.55
CA SER A 20 -2.38 27.74 -8.35
C SER A 20 -1.33 27.50 -7.27
N SER A 21 -1.73 26.96 -6.12
CA SER A 21 -0.75 26.45 -5.16
C SER A 21 0.11 25.41 -5.87
N LEU A 22 1.43 25.58 -5.82
CA LEU A 22 2.35 24.55 -6.30
C LEU A 22 2.05 23.26 -5.53
N VAL A 23 1.40 22.31 -6.19
CA VAL A 23 1.22 20.96 -5.63
C VAL A 23 2.60 20.33 -5.65
N GLN A 24 3.25 20.29 -4.49
CA GLN A 24 4.48 19.56 -4.29
C GLN A 24 4.13 18.07 -4.24
N ALA A 25 4.80 17.27 -5.07
CA ALA A 25 4.65 15.82 -4.99
C ALA A 25 5.07 15.36 -3.59
N ALA A 26 4.27 14.48 -2.99
CA ALA A 26 4.60 13.88 -1.71
C ALA A 26 5.89 13.06 -1.85
N SER A 27 6.66 12.96 -0.76
CA SER A 27 7.87 12.13 -0.72
C SER A 27 7.54 10.63 -0.80
N ASN A 28 8.55 9.82 -1.15
CA ASN A 28 8.46 8.37 -0.97
C ASN A 28 8.15 8.03 0.50
N MET A 29 7.39 6.94 0.71
CA MET A 29 7.22 6.41 2.06
C MET A 29 8.58 6.00 2.66
N VAL A 30 8.75 6.20 3.97
CA VAL A 30 9.90 5.68 4.70
C VAL A 30 9.57 4.24 5.12
N PRO A 31 10.29 3.22 4.62
CA PRO A 31 9.92 1.83 4.88
C PRO A 31 10.33 1.38 6.28
N ASP A 32 9.46 0.61 6.92
CA ASP A 32 9.85 -0.35 7.96
C ASP A 32 10.31 -1.67 7.32
N TYR A 33 11.06 -2.47 8.07
CA TYR A 33 11.61 -3.74 7.59
C TYR A 33 11.07 -4.93 8.37
N GLU A 34 10.50 -5.90 7.65
CA GLU A 34 10.07 -7.20 8.19
C GLU A 34 10.93 -8.32 7.58
N VAL A 35 11.42 -9.24 8.42
CA VAL A 35 12.17 -10.42 7.99
C VAL A 35 11.30 -11.66 8.12
N LYS A 36 11.14 -12.41 7.02
CA LYS A 36 10.42 -13.69 6.99
C LYS A 36 11.40 -14.84 6.88
N LEU A 37 11.29 -15.78 7.81
CA LEU A 37 12.14 -16.97 7.87
C LEU A 37 11.31 -18.21 7.55
N LEU A 38 11.80 -19.01 6.60
CA LEU A 38 11.30 -20.37 6.41
C LEU A 38 12.02 -21.30 7.38
N MET A 39 11.27 -21.87 8.32
CA MET A 39 11.81 -22.67 9.43
C MET A 39 11.62 -24.17 9.16
N ASN A 40 12.56 -25.02 9.60
CA ASN A 40 12.42 -26.47 9.48
C ASN A 40 11.37 -26.99 10.49
N PRO A 41 10.21 -27.53 10.04
CA PRO A 41 9.14 -27.95 10.94
C PRO A 41 9.57 -29.04 11.93
N THR A 42 10.50 -29.93 11.57
CA THR A 42 10.96 -31.00 12.47
C THR A 42 11.84 -30.49 13.62
N VAL A 43 12.30 -29.24 13.53
CA VAL A 43 13.13 -28.58 14.55
C VAL A 43 12.28 -27.64 15.42
N VAL A 44 11.28 -26.99 14.81
CA VAL A 44 10.53 -25.90 15.46
C VAL A 44 9.16 -26.31 15.99
N LEU A 45 8.64 -27.46 15.57
CA LEU A 45 7.36 -28.00 16.04
C LEU A 45 7.56 -29.24 16.93
N GLY A 46 6.72 -29.36 17.95
CA GLY A 46 6.53 -30.59 18.72
C GLY A 46 5.69 -31.63 17.98
N THR A 47 5.53 -32.81 18.58
CA THR A 47 4.68 -33.90 18.04
C THR A 47 3.20 -33.54 17.98
N ASP A 48 2.77 -32.50 18.71
CA ASP A 48 1.42 -31.93 18.69
C ASP A 48 1.26 -30.81 17.65
N ASN A 49 2.26 -30.59 16.80
CA ASN A 49 2.32 -29.53 15.78
C ASN A 49 2.28 -28.10 16.36
N LYS A 50 2.67 -27.91 17.62
CA LYS A 50 2.83 -26.57 18.21
C LYS A 50 4.29 -26.16 18.27
N LEU A 51 4.54 -24.85 18.34
CA LEU A 51 5.90 -24.32 18.53
C LEU A 51 6.53 -24.88 19.81
N THR A 52 7.80 -25.28 19.72
CA THR A 52 8.53 -25.75 20.89
C THR A 52 8.75 -24.62 21.91
N PRO A 53 8.95 -24.93 23.21
CA PRO A 53 9.20 -23.91 24.23
C PRO A 53 10.35 -22.96 23.91
N THR A 54 11.42 -23.46 23.27
CA THR A 54 12.56 -22.65 22.84
C THR A 54 12.17 -21.65 21.77
N VAL A 55 11.34 -22.03 20.80
CA VAL A 55 10.89 -21.10 19.74
C VAL A 55 9.94 -20.07 20.32
N LEU A 56 9.03 -20.49 21.20
CA LEU A 56 8.13 -19.58 21.90
C LEU A 56 8.88 -18.50 22.68
N SER A 57 9.88 -18.89 23.48
CA SER A 57 10.65 -17.95 24.30
C SER A 57 11.59 -17.05 23.47
N THR A 58 12.23 -17.60 22.45
CA THR A 58 13.18 -16.87 21.60
C THR A 58 12.51 -15.74 20.82
N PHE A 59 11.29 -15.97 20.33
CA PHE A 59 10.54 -15.00 19.53
C PHE A 59 9.41 -14.31 20.30
N GLY A 60 9.27 -14.58 21.61
CA GLY A 60 8.20 -13.99 22.43
C GLY A 60 6.79 -14.35 21.96
N MET A 61 6.59 -15.54 21.41
CA MET A 61 5.31 -15.95 20.80
C MET A 61 4.28 -16.34 21.88
N PRO A 62 2.97 -16.11 21.63
CA PRO A 62 1.92 -16.61 22.51
C PRO A 62 1.85 -18.14 22.49
N THR A 63 1.36 -18.73 23.58
CA THR A 63 1.18 -20.19 23.71
C THR A 63 -0.11 -20.70 23.05
N THR A 64 -1.02 -19.79 22.71
CA THR A 64 -2.28 -20.10 22.03
C THR A 64 -2.07 -20.19 20.52
N VAL A 65 -2.82 -21.08 19.89
CA VAL A 65 -2.87 -21.19 18.43
C VAL A 65 -4.14 -20.50 17.95
N THR A 66 -3.98 -19.52 17.07
CA THR A 66 -5.11 -18.85 16.41
C THR A 66 -5.24 -19.38 14.99
N LYS A 67 -6.39 -19.96 14.65
CA LYS A 67 -6.64 -20.42 13.27
C LYS A 67 -7.09 -19.27 12.39
N MET A 68 -6.77 -19.39 11.11
CA MET A 68 -7.12 -18.38 10.11
C MET A 68 -7.33 -19.05 8.76
N ASN A 69 -8.42 -18.68 8.11
CA ASN A 69 -8.67 -19.00 6.71
C ASN A 69 -8.38 -17.76 5.86
N VAL A 70 -7.69 -17.96 4.75
CA VAL A 70 -7.37 -16.89 3.78
C VAL A 70 -7.75 -17.37 2.40
N GLN A 71 -8.64 -16.63 1.73
CA GLN A 71 -8.98 -16.84 0.33
C GLN A 71 -8.36 -15.74 -0.51
N PHE A 72 -7.50 -16.12 -1.45
CA PHE A 72 -6.96 -15.21 -2.46
C PHE A 72 -7.91 -15.15 -3.65
N LEU A 73 -8.18 -13.94 -4.13
CA LEU A 73 -9.07 -13.69 -5.26
C LEU A 73 -8.24 -13.34 -6.50
N ASP A 74 -8.46 -14.05 -7.59
CA ASP A 74 -7.83 -13.78 -8.88
C ASP A 74 -8.71 -14.26 -10.03
N LYS A 75 -8.35 -13.87 -11.25
CA LYS A 75 -8.89 -14.42 -12.49
C LYS A 75 -8.20 -15.75 -12.82
N ASN A 76 -8.81 -16.55 -13.70
CA ASN A 76 -8.26 -17.84 -14.14
C ASN A 76 -6.84 -17.72 -14.73
N ASN A 77 -6.50 -16.58 -15.34
CA ASN A 77 -5.19 -16.28 -15.93
C ASN A 77 -4.21 -15.60 -14.95
N LYS A 78 -4.56 -15.45 -13.66
CA LYS A 78 -3.75 -14.78 -12.64
C LYS A 78 -3.41 -13.31 -12.93
N GLU A 79 -4.27 -12.63 -13.68
CA GLU A 79 -4.04 -11.25 -14.10
C GLU A 79 -3.79 -10.30 -12.92
N ILE A 80 -4.51 -10.48 -11.80
CA ILE A 80 -4.39 -9.61 -10.63
C ILE A 80 -3.04 -9.82 -9.96
N TYR A 81 -2.65 -11.09 -9.76
CA TYR A 81 -1.34 -11.42 -9.23
C TYR A 81 -0.20 -10.90 -10.12
N ASN A 82 -0.31 -11.08 -11.43
CA ASN A 82 0.70 -10.61 -12.39
C ASN A 82 0.79 -9.08 -12.43
N ALA A 83 -0.26 -8.36 -12.08
CA ALA A 83 -0.25 -6.90 -11.87
C ALA A 83 0.34 -6.47 -10.49
N GLY A 84 0.84 -7.43 -9.70
CA GLY A 84 1.46 -7.20 -8.40
C GLY A 84 0.48 -7.12 -7.24
N TRP A 85 -0.80 -7.41 -7.46
CA TRP A 85 -1.85 -7.32 -6.44
C TRP A 85 -2.15 -8.68 -5.79
N SER A 86 -2.59 -8.66 -4.54
CA SER A 86 -3.08 -9.84 -3.83
C SER A 86 -4.29 -9.49 -2.96
N PRO A 87 -5.49 -9.38 -3.56
CA PRO A 87 -6.72 -9.24 -2.81
C PRO A 87 -7.00 -10.52 -2.02
N ARG A 88 -7.38 -10.37 -0.76
CA ARG A 88 -7.65 -11.51 0.11
C ARG A 88 -8.81 -11.24 1.06
N ILE A 89 -9.64 -12.27 1.22
CA ILE A 89 -10.63 -12.35 2.29
C ILE A 89 -10.00 -13.18 3.40
N ARG A 90 -9.96 -12.64 4.62
CA ARG A 90 -9.39 -13.30 5.79
C ARG A 90 -10.46 -13.48 6.87
N LYS A 91 -10.52 -14.68 7.43
CA LYS A 91 -11.35 -15.01 8.59
C LYS A 91 -10.48 -15.59 9.70
N THR A 92 -10.31 -14.81 10.77
CA THR A 92 -9.63 -15.24 11.99
C THR A 92 -10.64 -15.92 12.93
N GLU A 93 -10.25 -17.03 13.55
CA GLU A 93 -11.06 -17.74 14.54
C GLU A 93 -11.40 -16.83 15.72
N GLY A 94 -12.67 -16.81 16.14
CA GLY A 94 -13.15 -15.99 17.26
C GLY A 94 -13.69 -14.61 16.85
N GLU A 95 -13.29 -14.07 15.70
CA GLU A 95 -13.83 -12.80 15.20
C GLU A 95 -15.23 -12.98 14.62
N SER A 96 -16.09 -11.98 14.67
CA SER A 96 -17.44 -12.03 14.07
C SER A 96 -17.39 -11.81 12.56
N ASP A 97 -16.54 -10.91 12.10
CA ASP A 97 -16.53 -10.42 10.73
C ASP A 97 -15.41 -11.09 9.89
N PHE A 98 -15.41 -10.80 8.59
CA PHE A 98 -14.29 -11.11 7.70
C PHE A 98 -13.58 -9.82 7.31
N GLU A 99 -12.26 -9.91 7.16
CA GLU A 99 -11.42 -8.81 6.70
C GLU A 99 -11.25 -8.90 5.18
N LEU A 100 -11.57 -7.84 4.46
CA LEU A 100 -11.22 -7.69 3.04
C LEU A 100 -9.99 -6.78 2.95
N THR A 101 -8.86 -7.35 2.53
CA THR A 101 -7.59 -6.61 2.46
C THR A 101 -6.95 -6.74 1.07
N TYR A 102 -6.16 -5.74 0.71
CA TYR A 102 -5.45 -5.67 -0.56
C TYR A 102 -3.98 -5.42 -0.28
N LYS A 103 -3.10 -6.19 -0.93
CA LYS A 103 -1.65 -5.96 -0.86
C LYS A 103 -1.08 -5.79 -2.25
N LYS A 104 -0.42 -4.66 -2.51
CA LYS A 104 0.39 -4.39 -3.70
C LYS A 104 1.85 -4.76 -3.40
N ARG A 105 2.57 -5.29 -4.39
CA ARG A 105 4.01 -5.55 -4.32
C ARG A 105 4.72 -4.88 -5.48
N TYR A 106 5.82 -4.20 -5.16
CA TYR A 106 6.77 -3.66 -6.12
C TYR A 106 8.05 -4.49 -6.08
N PRO A 107 8.53 -5.00 -7.22
CA PRO A 107 9.76 -5.79 -7.25
C PRO A 107 10.98 -4.90 -6.98
N VAL A 108 11.82 -5.31 -6.03
CA VAL A 108 13.14 -4.72 -5.83
C VAL A 108 14.12 -5.40 -6.77
N THR A 109 14.55 -4.70 -7.82
CA THR A 109 15.47 -5.22 -8.84
C THR A 109 16.88 -4.70 -8.55
N GLY A 110 17.88 -5.59 -8.57
CA GLY A 110 19.28 -5.20 -8.31
C GLY A 110 19.56 -4.67 -6.89
N GLY A 111 18.63 -4.87 -5.95
CA GLY A 111 18.73 -4.32 -4.59
C GLY A 111 18.33 -2.84 -4.48
N ASP A 112 17.79 -2.23 -5.55
CA ASP A 112 17.40 -0.83 -5.57
C ASP A 112 16.01 -0.61 -4.97
N ILE A 113 15.98 -0.33 -3.66
CA ILE A 113 14.74 -0.07 -2.91
C ILE A 113 14.16 1.31 -3.30
N ASP A 114 15.01 2.31 -3.52
CA ASP A 114 14.57 3.67 -3.82
C ASP A 114 13.82 3.75 -5.16
N ALA A 115 14.25 2.99 -6.16
CA ALA A 115 13.53 2.86 -7.43
C ALA A 115 12.14 2.22 -7.24
N ALA A 116 12.03 1.19 -6.40
CA ALA A 116 10.76 0.56 -6.09
C ALA A 116 9.82 1.53 -5.33
N LEU A 117 10.34 2.28 -4.35
CA LEU A 117 9.60 3.30 -3.62
C LEU A 117 9.13 4.44 -4.53
N THR A 118 9.97 4.87 -5.48
CA THR A 118 9.62 5.91 -6.45
C THR A 118 8.50 5.46 -7.40
N THR A 119 8.53 4.18 -7.80
CA THR A 119 7.44 3.59 -8.59
C THR A 119 6.15 3.55 -7.77
N ALA A 120 6.23 3.11 -6.51
CA ALA A 120 5.07 3.08 -5.61
C ALA A 120 4.46 4.48 -5.40
N ASN A 121 5.29 5.49 -5.16
CA ASN A 121 4.87 6.88 -5.02
C ASN A 121 4.15 7.38 -6.29
N THR A 122 4.70 7.09 -7.47
CA THR A 122 4.07 7.47 -8.75
C THR A 122 2.71 6.78 -8.96
N GLU A 123 2.53 5.57 -8.41
CA GLU A 123 1.26 4.83 -8.42
C GLU A 123 0.32 5.20 -7.25
N GLY A 124 0.66 6.21 -6.45
CA GLY A 124 -0.19 6.76 -5.37
C GLY A 124 0.08 6.23 -3.97
N PHE A 125 1.16 5.47 -3.77
CA PHE A 125 1.62 4.96 -2.48
C PHE A 125 2.79 5.82 -1.97
N ASP A 126 2.48 7.07 -1.63
CA ASP A 126 3.45 8.04 -1.12
C ASP A 126 3.49 8.07 0.42
N SER A 127 4.30 8.97 0.99
CA SER A 127 4.46 9.11 2.44
C SER A 127 3.21 9.54 3.21
N SER A 128 2.19 10.04 2.51
CA SER A 128 0.91 10.42 3.11
C SER A 128 -0.12 9.29 3.12
N ASP A 129 0.15 8.17 2.45
CA ASP A 129 -0.74 7.03 2.44
C ASP A 129 -0.67 6.26 3.77
N THR A 130 -1.67 6.49 4.62
CA THR A 130 -1.86 5.80 5.90
C THR A 130 -2.86 4.66 5.80
N ASN A 131 -3.36 4.32 4.60
CA ASN A 131 -4.44 3.35 4.44
C ASN A 131 -3.94 1.89 4.39
N TYR A 132 -2.62 1.71 4.38
CA TYR A 132 -1.98 0.40 4.33
C TYR A 132 -0.93 0.30 5.44
N ASP A 133 -1.15 -0.63 6.37
CA ASP A 133 -0.08 -1.08 7.26
C ASP A 133 0.95 -1.84 6.41
N ALA A 134 2.20 -1.36 6.42
CA ALA A 134 3.31 -1.97 5.68
C ALA A 134 3.61 -3.40 6.19
#